data_AF-A0A0G1H180-F1
#
_entry.id   AF-A0A0G1H180-F1
#
_cell.length_a   1.000
_cell.length_b   1.000
_cell.length_c   1.000
_cell.angle_alpha   90.00
_cell.angle_beta   90.00
_cell.angle_gamma   90.00
#
_symmetry.space_group_name_H-M   'P 1'
#
loop_
_entity.id
_entity.type
_entity.pdbx_description
1 polymer ?
#
loop_
_entity_poly.entity_id
_entity_poly.type
_entity_poly.pdbx_seq_one_letter_code
_entity_poly.pdbx_strand_id
1 'polypeptide(L)'
;MTNLESSEPARLSRQLYRNLVFVVGIIATFAYRIIVVLNYYSQLWVEISWYIGTLGFIWYFAHRYRVENKRDKLVEEKQLAEKIVSQGELSAADRESLAYILNGLKTSKAKWNYIFIFIFSVLALIYGIYNDLTLWLK
;
A
#
# COMPACT_ATOMS: atom_id res chain seq x y z
N MET A 1 -1.07 -37.99 3.96
CA MET A 1 0.23 -37.31 3.76
C MET A 1 0.25 -36.78 2.34
N THR A 2 -0.41 -35.66 2.10
CA THR A 2 -0.79 -35.22 0.75
C THR A 2 -0.63 -33.69 0.67
N ASN A 3 0.15 -33.24 -0.32
CA ASN A 3 0.21 -31.86 -0.84
C ASN A 3 0.72 -30.73 0.07
N LEU A 4 1.83 -30.92 0.80
CA LEU A 4 2.53 -29.78 1.44
C LEU A 4 3.66 -29.20 0.57
N GLU A 5 4.48 -30.03 -0.09
CA GLU A 5 5.65 -29.55 -0.86
C GLU A 5 5.31 -28.79 -2.16
N SER A 6 4.25 -29.14 -2.87
CA SER A 6 3.89 -28.46 -4.13
C SER A 6 3.28 -27.06 -3.95
N SER A 7 2.92 -26.70 -2.71
CA SER A 7 2.27 -25.42 -2.38
C SER A 7 3.22 -24.35 -1.83
N GLU A 8 4.40 -24.74 -1.36
CA GLU A 8 5.39 -23.84 -0.74
C GLU A 8 6.01 -22.81 -1.71
N PRO A 9 6.57 -23.18 -2.87
CA PRO A 9 7.25 -22.22 -3.75
C PRO A 9 6.29 -21.16 -4.30
N ALA A 10 5.03 -21.54 -4.56
CA ALA A 10 3.98 -20.64 -5.04
C ALA A 10 3.41 -19.72 -3.94
N ARG A 11 3.55 -20.08 -2.66
CA ARG A 11 3.19 -19.22 -1.52
C ARG A 11 4.32 -18.25 -1.20
N LEU A 12 5.56 -18.71 -1.23
CA LEU A 12 6.75 -17.89 -1.01
C LEU A 12 6.86 -16.76 -2.04
N SER A 13 6.69 -17.06 -3.33
CA SER A 13 6.73 -16.05 -4.40
C SER A 13 5.66 -14.96 -4.23
N ARG A 14 4.45 -15.33 -3.80
CA ARG A 14 3.36 -14.39 -3.49
C ARG A 14 3.68 -13.51 -2.28
N GLN A 15 4.30 -14.07 -1.24
CA GLN A 15 4.68 -13.30 -0.06
C GLN A 15 5.82 -12.33 -0.36
N LEU A 16 6.82 -12.77 -1.12
CA LEU A 16 7.92 -11.92 -1.61
C LEU A 16 7.38 -10.77 -2.46
N TYR A 17 6.49 -11.05 -3.40
CA TYR A 17 5.88 -10.00 -4.24
C TYR A 17 5.10 -8.97 -3.41
N ARG A 18 4.32 -9.40 -2.42
CA ARG A 18 3.62 -8.48 -1.50
C ARG A 18 4.60 -7.60 -0.71
N ASN A 19 5.75 -8.16 -0.30
CA ASN A 19 6.80 -7.42 0.39
C ASN A 19 7.49 -6.42 -0.55
N LEU A 20 7.77 -6.82 -1.78
CA LEU A 20 8.36 -5.95 -2.81
C LEU A 20 7.46 -4.75 -3.06
N VAL A 21 6.17 -4.97 -3.35
CA VAL A 21 5.23 -3.87 -3.58
C VAL A 21 5.13 -2.95 -2.37
N PHE A 22 5.17 -3.50 -1.15
CA PHE A 22 5.21 -2.70 0.07
C PHE A 22 6.45 -1.79 0.12
N VAL A 23 7.64 -2.33 -0.15
CA VAL A 23 8.90 -1.57 -0.19
C VAL A 23 8.87 -0.51 -1.29
N VAL A 24 8.33 -0.83 -2.47
CA VAL A 24 8.13 0.14 -3.56
C VAL A 24 7.28 1.32 -3.10
N GLY A 25 6.19 1.08 -2.35
CA GLY A 25 5.37 2.14 -1.76
C GLY A 25 6.14 3.05 -0.79
N ILE A 26 7.02 2.47 0.04
CA ILE A 26 7.88 3.25 0.96
C ILE A 26 8.89 4.09 0.17
N ILE A 27 9.60 3.49 -0.79
CA ILE A 27 10.59 4.18 -1.62
C ILE A 27 9.93 5.33 -2.38
N ALA A 28 8.76 5.10 -2.97
CA ALA A 28 8.04 6.11 -3.71
C ALA A 28 7.58 7.27 -2.81
N THR A 29 7.09 6.95 -1.61
CA THR A 29 6.73 7.96 -0.59
C THR A 29 7.95 8.81 -0.22
N PHE A 30 9.07 8.15 0.09
CA PHE A 30 10.30 8.85 0.44
C PHE A 30 10.78 9.73 -0.71
N ALA A 31 10.80 9.21 -1.94
CA ALA A 31 11.21 9.93 -3.14
C ALA A 31 10.36 11.20 -3.36
N TYR A 32 9.03 11.15 -3.18
CA TYR A 32 8.22 12.36 -3.26
C TYR A 32 8.45 13.34 -2.11
N ARG A 33 8.69 12.84 -0.90
CA ARG A 33 8.86 13.72 0.27
C ARG A 33 10.22 14.37 0.33
N ILE A 34 11.26 13.71 -0.18
CA ILE A 34 12.60 14.29 -0.27
C ILE A 34 12.68 15.42 -1.31
N ILE A 35 11.77 15.50 -2.29
CA ILE A 35 11.72 16.62 -3.25
C ILE A 35 11.67 17.98 -2.54
N VAL A 36 10.92 18.09 -1.44
CA VAL A 36 10.85 19.33 -0.65
C VAL A 36 12.24 19.74 -0.17
N VAL A 37 13.05 18.78 0.25
CA VAL A 37 14.44 19.04 0.68
C VAL A 37 15.31 19.39 -0.53
N LEU A 38 15.25 18.56 -1.59
CA LEU A 38 16.13 18.67 -2.76
C LEU A 38 15.90 19.95 -3.58
N ASN A 39 14.71 20.55 -3.47
CA ASN A 39 14.38 21.82 -4.11
C ASN A 39 15.36 22.94 -3.70
N TYR A 40 15.89 22.90 -2.47
CA TYR A 40 16.88 23.88 -2.00
C TYR A 40 18.33 23.58 -2.42
N TYR A 41 18.60 22.43 -3.06
CA TYR A 41 19.98 22.00 -3.37
C TYR A 41 20.23 21.78 -4.87
N SER A 42 19.37 21.04 -5.58
CA SER A 42 19.62 20.67 -6.97
C SER A 42 18.37 20.20 -7.71
N GLN A 43 18.10 20.84 -8.84
CA GLN A 43 17.01 20.49 -9.75
C GLN A 43 17.12 19.06 -10.29
N LEU A 44 18.33 18.58 -10.61
CA LEU A 44 18.54 17.23 -11.14
C LEU A 44 18.03 16.16 -10.14
N TRP A 45 18.32 16.34 -8.85
CA TRP A 45 17.90 15.41 -7.81
C TRP A 45 16.39 15.46 -7.54
N VAL A 46 15.76 16.63 -7.75
CA VAL A 46 14.29 16.76 -7.74
C VAL A 46 13.67 15.92 -8.85
N GLU A 47 14.19 16.02 -10.08
CA GLU A 47 13.67 15.28 -11.23
C GLU A 47 13.83 13.76 -11.06
N ILE A 48 15.03 13.30 -10.67
CA ILE A 48 15.29 11.88 -10.39
C ILE A 48 14.30 11.35 -9.34
N SER A 49 14.14 12.08 -8.24
CA SER A 49 13.23 11.69 -7.15
C SER A 49 11.77 11.69 -7.61
N TRP A 50 11.37 12.63 -8.46
CA TRP A 50 10.04 12.68 -9.03
C TRP A 50 9.74 11.48 -9.93
N TYR A 51 10.67 11.08 -10.80
CA TYR A 51 10.48 9.89 -11.65
C TYR A 51 10.38 8.61 -10.82
N ILE A 52 11.27 8.43 -9.84
CA ILE A 52 11.24 7.26 -8.93
C ILE A 52 9.93 7.23 -8.14
N GLY A 53 9.52 8.38 -7.59
CA GLY A 53 8.26 8.54 -6.86
C GLY A 53 7.06 8.18 -7.72
N THR A 54 6.97 8.75 -8.92
CA THR A 54 5.84 8.56 -9.85
C THR A 54 5.70 7.10 -10.26
N LEU A 55 6.78 6.48 -10.73
CA LEU A 55 6.75 5.08 -11.16
C LEU A 55 6.41 4.14 -9.99
N GLY A 56 7.00 4.37 -8.81
CA GLY A 56 6.72 3.56 -7.64
C GLY A 56 5.28 3.69 -7.16
N PHE A 57 4.69 4.90 -7.19
CA PHE A 57 3.28 5.10 -6.87
C PHE A 57 2.34 4.46 -7.89
N ILE A 58 2.59 4.61 -9.19
CA ILE A 58 1.79 3.94 -10.22
C ILE A 58 1.73 2.45 -9.97
N TRP A 59 2.89 1.81 -9.76
CA TRP A 59 2.94 0.38 -9.49
C TRP A 59 2.24 0.03 -8.17
N TYR A 60 2.58 0.72 -7.09
CA TYR A 60 2.00 0.46 -5.77
C TYR A 60 0.47 0.55 -5.76
N PHE A 61 -0.08 1.65 -6.30
CA PHE A 61 -1.52 1.88 -6.34
C PHE A 61 -2.23 0.96 -7.33
N ALA A 62 -1.64 0.63 -8.48
CA ALA A 62 -2.20 -0.37 -9.39
C ALA A 62 -2.35 -1.74 -8.72
N HIS A 63 -1.31 -2.17 -7.99
CA HIS A 63 -1.39 -3.40 -7.20
C HIS A 63 -2.45 -3.30 -6.10
N ARG A 64 -2.48 -2.18 -5.36
CA ARG A 64 -3.44 -1.97 -4.27
C ARG A 64 -4.87 -2.02 -4.76
N TYR A 65 -5.16 -1.31 -5.84
CA TYR A 65 -6.46 -1.26 -6.50
C TYR A 65 -6.92 -2.66 -6.91
N ARG A 66 -6.03 -3.45 -7.55
CA ARG A 66 -6.38 -4.83 -7.93
C ARG A 66 -6.71 -5.72 -6.74
N VAL A 67 -6.01 -5.57 -5.61
CA VAL A 67 -6.26 -6.35 -4.39
C VAL A 67 -7.57 -5.94 -3.71
N GLU A 68 -7.88 -4.64 -3.67
CA GLU A 68 -9.14 -4.13 -3.14
C GLU A 68 -10.31 -4.55 -4.02
N ASN A 69 -10.25 -4.31 -5.32
CA ASN A 69 -11.30 -4.67 -6.27
C ASN A 69 -11.60 -6.19 -6.27
N LYS A 70 -10.58 -7.04 -6.08
CA LYS A 70 -10.81 -8.50 -5.94
C LYS A 70 -11.60 -8.83 -4.67
N ARG A 71 -11.40 -8.10 -3.58
CA ARG A 71 -12.17 -8.31 -2.33
C ARG A 71 -13.59 -7.81 -2.49
N ASP A 72 -13.77 -6.64 -3.11
CA ASP A 72 -15.09 -6.05 -3.31
C ASP A 72 -15.96 -6.94 -4.20
N LYS A 73 -15.41 -7.41 -5.33
CA LYS A 73 -16.09 -8.41 -6.18
C LYS A 73 -16.46 -9.68 -5.44
N LEU A 74 -15.60 -10.19 -4.55
CA LEU A 74 -15.92 -11.39 -3.75
C LEU A 74 -17.06 -11.14 -2.76
N VAL A 75 -17.21 -9.92 -2.23
CA VAL A 75 -18.34 -9.55 -1.37
C VAL A 75 -19.63 -9.46 -2.17
N GLU A 76 -19.58 -8.84 -3.35
CA GLU A 76 -20.73 -8.67 -4.26
C GLU A 76 -21.21 -9.99 -4.85
N GLU A 77 -20.32 -10.76 -5.48
CA GLU A 77 -20.64 -12.03 -6.16
C GLU A 77 -21.25 -13.06 -5.22
N LYS A 78 -20.81 -13.08 -3.96
CA LYS A 78 -21.31 -14.03 -2.95
C LYS A 78 -22.42 -13.46 -2.08
N GLN A 79 -22.82 -12.20 -2.30
CA GLN A 79 -23.79 -11.46 -1.50
C GLN A 79 -23.51 -11.60 0.01
N LEU A 80 -22.23 -11.58 0.39
CA LEU A 80 -21.80 -11.94 1.75
C LEU A 80 -22.40 -10.99 2.78
N ALA A 81 -22.45 -9.69 2.46
CA ALA A 81 -23.03 -8.68 3.33
C ALA A 81 -24.53 -8.90 3.53
N GLU A 82 -25.27 -9.18 2.46
CA GLU A 82 -26.71 -9.40 2.49
C GLU A 82 -27.09 -10.66 3.26
N LYS A 83 -26.38 -11.77 3.06
CA LYS A 83 -26.57 -13.02 3.82
C LYS A 83 -26.33 -12.85 5.32
N ILE A 84 -25.34 -12.04 5.70
CA ILE A 84 -25.07 -11.75 7.12
C ILE A 84 -26.19 -10.90 7.72
N VAL A 85 -26.63 -9.84 7.03
CA VAL A 85 -27.69 -8.93 7.51
C VAL A 85 -29.04 -9.63 7.61
N SER A 86 -29.37 -10.50 6.64
CA SER A 86 -30.62 -11.26 6.61
C SER A 86 -30.66 -12.47 7.56
N GLN A 87 -29.60 -12.70 8.35
CA GLN A 87 -29.42 -13.93 9.14
C GLN A 87 -29.51 -15.23 8.31
N GLY A 88 -29.19 -15.15 7.02
CA GLY A 88 -29.18 -16.29 6.11
C GLY A 88 -28.05 -17.27 6.42
N GLU A 89 -28.21 -18.53 5.99
CA GLU A 89 -27.18 -19.56 6.19
C GLU A 89 -25.92 -19.26 5.36
N LEU A 90 -24.78 -19.18 6.04
CA LEU A 90 -23.47 -19.06 5.39
C LEU A 90 -22.93 -20.46 5.04
N SER A 91 -22.82 -20.73 3.74
CA SER A 91 -22.19 -21.94 3.22
C SER A 91 -20.70 -22.02 3.62
N ALA A 92 -20.10 -23.21 3.51
CA ALA A 92 -18.66 -23.38 3.76
C ALA A 92 -17.80 -22.45 2.89
N ALA A 93 -18.18 -22.28 1.62
CA ALA A 93 -17.50 -21.39 0.68
C ALA A 93 -17.66 -19.90 1.04
N ASP A 94 -18.81 -19.50 1.61
CA ASP A 94 -19.03 -18.13 2.08
C ASP A 94 -18.17 -17.81 3.30
N ARG A 95 -18.10 -18.75 4.26
CA ARG A 95 -17.24 -18.65 5.44
C ARG A 95 -15.76 -18.55 5.07
N GLU A 96 -15.30 -19.32 4.08
CA GLU A 96 -13.93 -19.26 3.60
C GLU A 96 -13.61 -17.90 2.96
N SER A 97 -14.50 -17.37 2.12
CA SER A 97 -14.31 -16.04 1.51
C SER A 97 -14.33 -14.93 2.55
N LEU A 98 -15.22 -15.00 3.53
CA LEU A 98 -15.25 -14.04 4.63
C LEU A 98 -13.95 -14.10 5.45
N ALA A 99 -13.47 -15.30 5.78
CA ALA A 99 -12.21 -15.49 6.48
C ALA A 99 -11.02 -14.93 5.68
N TYR A 100 -11.01 -15.12 4.35
CA TYR A 100 -10.00 -14.52 3.47
C TYR A 100 -10.02 -12.99 3.52
N ILE A 101 -11.20 -12.37 3.44
CA ILE A 101 -11.35 -10.91 3.49
C ILE A 101 -10.89 -10.37 4.85
N LEU A 102 -11.39 -10.94 5.95
CA LEU A 102 -11.06 -10.50 7.31
C LEU A 102 -9.57 -10.65 7.63
N ASN A 103 -8.97 -11.80 7.30
CA ASN A 103 -7.53 -12.00 7.46
C ASN A 103 -6.72 -11.04 6.57
N GLY A 104 -7.21 -10.78 5.36
CA GLY A 104 -6.62 -9.82 4.43
C GLY A 104 -6.69 -8.37 4.90
N LEU A 105 -7.69 -8.00 5.70
CA LEU A 105 -7.80 -6.69 6.35
C LEU A 105 -6.86 -6.59 7.57
N LYS A 106 -6.81 -7.65 8.40
CA LYS A 106 -5.96 -7.71 9.60
C LYS A 106 -4.46 -7.66 9.27
N THR A 107 -4.03 -8.37 8.23
CA THR A 107 -2.61 -8.50 7.85
C THR A 107 -2.14 -7.47 6.81
N SER A 108 -2.96 -6.48 6.48
CA SER A 108 -2.64 -5.55 5.39
C SER A 108 -1.47 -4.62 5.75
N LYS A 109 -0.34 -4.81 5.08
CA LYS A 109 0.81 -3.88 5.12
C LYS A 109 0.48 -2.48 4.60
N ALA A 110 -0.67 -2.28 3.96
CA ALA A 110 -1.10 -0.97 3.49
C ALA A 110 -1.20 0.06 4.63
N LYS A 111 -1.60 -0.37 5.85
CA LYS A 111 -1.64 0.52 7.02
C LYS A 111 -0.29 1.15 7.33
N TRP A 112 0.79 0.38 7.18
CA TRP A 112 2.15 0.89 7.36
C TRP A 112 2.52 1.94 6.31
N ASN A 113 2.11 1.75 5.05
CA ASN A 113 2.32 2.79 4.04
C ASN A 113 1.62 4.11 4.40
N TYR A 114 0.41 4.06 4.96
CA TYR A 114 -0.26 5.29 5.42
C TYR A 114 0.52 5.98 6.56
N ILE A 115 1.06 5.21 7.50
CA ILE A 115 1.91 5.74 8.59
C ILE A 115 3.18 6.37 8.01
N PHE A 116 3.86 5.69 7.08
CA PHE A 116 5.06 6.22 6.41
C PHE A 116 4.76 7.52 5.65
N ILE A 117 3.68 7.55 4.87
CA ILE A 117 3.24 8.77 4.18
C ILE A 117 3.02 9.87 5.21
N PHE A 118 2.26 9.63 6.27
CA PHE A 118 1.99 10.64 7.28
C PHE A 118 3.26 11.20 7.90
N ILE A 119 4.15 10.35 8.42
CA ILE A 119 5.39 10.78 9.10
C ILE A 119 6.29 11.57 8.14
N PHE A 120 6.59 11.04 6.95
CA PHE A 120 7.46 11.74 6.00
C PHE A 120 6.82 13.01 5.45
N SER A 121 5.49 13.09 5.38
CA SER A 121 4.80 14.33 5.01
C SER A 121 4.98 15.41 6.07
N VAL A 122 4.81 15.06 7.36
CA VAL A 122 5.01 15.99 8.47
C VAL A 122 6.46 16.47 8.50
N LEU A 123 7.43 15.56 8.38
CA LEU A 123 8.85 15.91 8.37
C LEU A 123 9.22 16.83 7.19
N ALA A 124 8.75 16.50 5.99
CA ALA A 124 8.99 17.32 4.80
C ALA A 124 8.35 18.71 4.94
N LEU A 125 7.13 18.79 5.48
CA LEU A 125 6.45 20.06 5.71
C LEU A 125 7.19 20.93 6.72
N ILE A 126 7.59 20.38 7.86
CA ILE A 126 8.37 21.11 8.88
C ILE A 126 9.67 21.64 8.26
N TYR A 127 10.39 20.80 7.50
CA TYR A 127 11.61 21.22 6.83
C TYR A 127 11.37 22.34 5.82
N GLY A 128 10.36 22.22 4.96
CA GLY A 128 10.01 23.25 3.98
C GLY A 128 9.70 24.59 4.64
N ILE A 129 8.79 24.59 5.63
CA ILE A 129 8.43 25.80 6.38
C ILE A 129 9.66 26.44 7.04
N TYR A 130 10.52 25.64 7.68
CA TYR A 130 11.73 26.15 8.32
C TYR A 130 12.65 26.86 7.32
N ASN A 131 12.88 26.27 6.14
CA ASN A 131 13.75 26.86 5.12
C ASN A 131 13.14 28.11 4.50
N ASP A 132 11.84 28.09 4.19
CA ASP A 132 11.13 29.24 3.64
C ASP A 132 11.15 30.44 4.60
N LEU A 133 10.89 30.21 5.89
CA LEU A 133 10.98 31.26 6.91
C LEU A 133 12.41 31.80 7.06
N THR A 134 13.41 30.92 7.05
CA THR A 134 14.82 31.33 7.17
C THR A 134 15.27 32.15 5.97
N LEU A 135 14.81 31.80 4.76
CA LEU A 135 15.08 32.56 3.54
C LEU A 135 14.38 33.92 3.54
N TRP A 136 13.15 34.00 4.06
CA TRP A 136 12.39 35.24 4.08
C TRP A 136 12.90 36.26 5.12
N LEU A 137 13.46 35.77 6.23
CA LEU A 137 14.03 36.60 7.31
C LEU A 137 15.48 37.06 7.06
N LYS A 138 16.12 36.58 5.99
CA LYS A 138 17.45 37.02 5.53
C LYS A 138 17.33 38.07 4.44
#